data_AF-A0A2Z4FM78-F1
#
_entry.id   AF-A0A2Z4FM78-F1
#
_cell.length_a   1.000
_cell.length_b   1.000
_cell.length_c   1.000
_cell.angle_alpha   90.00
_cell.angle_beta   90.00
_cell.angle_gamma   90.00
#
_symmetry.space_group_name_H-M   'P 1'
#
loop_
_entity.id
_entity.type
_entity.pdbx_description
1 polymer ?
#
loop_
_entity_poly.entity_id
_entity_poly.type
_entity_poly.pdbx_seq_one_letter_code
_entity_poly.pdbx_strand_id
1 'polypeptide(L)'
;MTKFHMNFLPNSLIRTRFIPGVLALSLAAPLLGACGDDADPDNSNGELSCTNPLLLVRDDLNGGRTLEAGCYMVESTITIDDGTLTLKPGVVIEFGQDAGLQFSGNGALSAIGAADNKIVLSGAVKERGHWAGLHFYGSSSPDNKLEHVVLSHAGSAQWHGGEVSRGGIFLRSASNRLHISNTTFSENAQAAIVADDGGVDFKLESSTFSKNEAPLWLHSNLLGNLSELSFEENEHSYIRTGLTTETIDVEQTWQAFAVPYHVSGTLKLAKTLTLEPGVTIEFEQDKGVEISGEGRLTAVGTAEEMITLTGAEPQRGFWAGLYFYETRSSANQLDFVALEYAGSTNWHGGTSTAGVFARAEGVSLSISNSVFRENAATAILADTDGVDLSVASTSFENNDLPISIAANAVSGLAADLSFSGNDASYVLIGDGTYGREISTSQMWNALQVPYRAAGTLKVTSDLTLSPGMTFEFQQGAGLDVEGGTLAADGSVGDRIQFIAADGETVNGFWKGIYFHKSLSSKNIIANADILYAGSDGWHGGDRSRAGVYLRGGGNDNSKVSMTDVKIAGSGGFGLSVDDGSSVTPCSDVSFQDNTGDDFVGDGLFECL
;
A
#
# COMPACT_ATOMS: atom_id res chain seq x y z
N MET A 1 6.75 -37.66 -47.90
CA MET A 1 7.95 -38.48 -47.63
C MET A 1 8.91 -37.53 -46.93
N THR A 2 9.28 -37.68 -45.67
CA THR A 2 9.86 -38.86 -45.03
C THR A 2 9.59 -38.80 -43.51
N LYS A 3 9.23 -39.95 -42.94
CA LYS A 3 9.06 -40.20 -41.49
C LYS A 3 10.41 -40.16 -40.77
N PHE A 4 10.43 -39.79 -39.50
CA PHE A 4 11.08 -40.61 -38.45
C PHE A 4 10.45 -40.36 -37.08
N HIS A 5 10.06 -41.46 -36.42
CA HIS A 5 9.71 -41.57 -35.00
C HIS A 5 10.98 -41.56 -34.14
N MET A 6 10.91 -41.09 -32.90
CA MET A 6 10.92 -41.94 -31.69
C MET A 6 10.92 -41.13 -30.39
N ASN A 7 10.14 -41.65 -29.43
CA ASN A 7 10.00 -41.26 -28.03
C ASN A 7 11.33 -41.26 -27.25
N PHE A 8 11.42 -40.50 -26.16
CA PHE A 8 11.55 -41.03 -24.78
C PHE A 8 11.43 -39.87 -23.75
N LEU A 9 10.52 -40.03 -22.79
CA LEU A 9 10.45 -39.28 -21.53
C LEU A 9 11.59 -39.71 -20.59
N PRO A 10 11.89 -38.89 -19.56
CA PRO A 10 11.71 -39.46 -18.22
C PRO A 10 11.06 -38.51 -17.19
N ASN A 11 10.36 -39.16 -16.27
CA ASN A 11 9.69 -38.69 -15.06
C ASN A 11 10.53 -37.74 -14.18
N SER A 12 9.89 -36.67 -13.69
CA SER A 12 10.29 -36.00 -12.44
C SER A 12 9.09 -35.82 -11.50
N LEU A 13 9.14 -36.63 -10.45
CA LEU A 13 8.41 -36.66 -9.19
C LEU A 13 7.82 -35.33 -8.69
N ILE A 14 6.49 -35.27 -8.58
CA ILE A 14 5.76 -34.36 -7.70
C ILE A 14 5.83 -34.95 -6.28
N ARG A 15 6.48 -34.24 -5.35
CA ARG A 15 6.49 -34.58 -3.92
C ARG A 15 5.31 -33.91 -3.22
N THR A 16 4.20 -34.61 -3.09
CA THR A 16 3.12 -34.28 -2.15
C THR A 16 3.51 -34.83 -0.78
N ARG A 17 3.80 -33.96 0.20
CA ARG A 17 3.99 -34.35 1.60
C ARG A 17 2.63 -34.59 2.24
N PHE A 18 2.31 -35.86 2.47
CA PHE A 18 1.29 -36.30 3.42
C PHE A 18 1.84 -36.18 4.85
N ILE A 19 1.10 -35.53 5.75
CA ILE A 19 1.26 -35.65 7.20
C ILE A 19 0.09 -36.51 7.72
N PRO A 20 0.34 -37.57 8.52
CA PRO A 20 -0.71 -38.49 8.95
C PRO A 20 -1.29 -38.15 10.34
N GLY A 21 -2.59 -38.40 10.49
CA GLY A 21 -3.13 -39.13 11.63
C GLY A 21 -3.81 -38.33 12.75
N VAL A 22 -5.14 -38.33 12.76
CA VAL A 22 -5.91 -38.49 14.01
C VAL A 22 -6.95 -39.60 13.81
N LEU A 23 -6.87 -40.57 14.71
CA LEU A 23 -7.66 -41.78 14.85
C LEU A 23 -9.16 -41.48 15.06
N ALA A 24 -10.03 -42.08 14.25
CA ALA A 24 -11.44 -42.30 14.61
C ALA A 24 -11.61 -43.74 15.06
N LEU A 25 -11.95 -43.94 16.33
CA LEU A 25 -12.23 -45.25 16.93
C LEU A 25 -13.68 -45.64 16.59
N SER A 26 -13.86 -46.62 15.70
CA SER A 26 -15.15 -47.27 15.46
C SER A 26 -15.39 -48.37 16.48
N LEU A 27 -16.50 -48.31 17.22
CA LEU A 27 -17.03 -49.42 18.01
C LEU A 27 -18.47 -49.70 17.58
N ALA A 28 -18.72 -50.94 17.18
CA ALA A 28 -20.00 -51.43 16.71
C ALA A 28 -20.70 -52.33 17.75
N ALA A 29 -22.03 -52.11 17.85
CA ALA A 29 -23.13 -53.04 18.19
C ALA A 29 -23.30 -53.51 19.66
N PRO A 30 -24.54 -53.87 20.13
CA PRO A 30 -25.71 -54.30 19.33
C PRO A 30 -27.10 -53.71 19.68
N LEU A 31 -28.03 -53.96 18.74
CA LEU A 31 -29.48 -53.79 18.84
C LEU A 31 -30.11 -54.60 19.98
N LEU A 32 -30.98 -53.96 20.76
CA LEU A 32 -32.16 -54.56 21.39
C LEU A 32 -33.29 -53.52 21.37
N GLY A 33 -34.43 -53.89 20.78
CA GLY A 33 -35.55 -53.00 20.50
C GLY A 33 -36.47 -52.76 21.70
N ALA A 34 -37.11 -51.58 21.69
CA ALA A 34 -38.42 -51.34 22.26
C ALA A 34 -39.04 -50.15 21.52
N CYS A 35 -40.29 -50.29 21.08
CA CYS A 35 -41.05 -49.29 20.34
C CYS A 35 -41.28 -48.02 21.19
N GLY A 36 -41.07 -46.86 20.58
CA GLY A 36 -41.51 -45.56 21.05
C GLY A 36 -41.22 -44.55 19.94
N ASP A 37 -42.26 -43.93 19.40
CA ASP A 37 -42.13 -42.84 18.44
C ASP A 37 -41.37 -41.68 19.09
N ASP A 38 -40.09 -41.50 18.75
CA ASP A 38 -39.29 -40.36 19.21
C ASP A 38 -38.87 -39.52 18.01
N ALA A 39 -39.21 -38.23 18.13
CA ALA A 39 -38.94 -37.17 17.19
C ALA A 39 -37.42 -37.00 16.97
N ASP A 40 -37.07 -36.79 15.71
CA ASP A 40 -35.75 -36.38 15.24
C ASP A 40 -35.38 -35.00 15.81
N PRO A 41 -34.32 -34.85 16.62
CA PRO A 41 -33.96 -33.59 17.24
C PRO A 41 -32.72 -32.99 16.57
N ASP A 42 -32.83 -32.50 15.32
CA ASP A 42 -31.79 -31.62 14.76
C ASP A 42 -32.27 -30.74 13.59
N ASN A 43 -33.41 -30.06 13.77
CA ASN A 43 -33.80 -28.93 12.91
C ASN A 43 -34.44 -27.82 13.73
N SER A 44 -33.63 -27.07 14.47
CA SER A 44 -34.07 -25.89 15.22
C SER A 44 -33.67 -24.59 14.53
N ASN A 45 -33.94 -24.46 13.24
CA ASN A 45 -34.23 -23.15 12.64
C ASN A 45 -35.74 -22.93 12.74
N GLY A 46 -36.22 -22.70 13.97
CA GLY A 46 -37.63 -22.43 14.23
C GLY A 46 -38.09 -21.19 13.47
N GLU A 47 -38.56 -21.39 12.24
CA GLU A 47 -39.22 -20.37 11.43
C GLU A 47 -40.50 -19.94 12.16
N LEU A 48 -40.40 -18.82 12.88
CA LEU A 48 -41.53 -18.15 13.51
C LEU A 48 -42.41 -17.56 12.39
N SER A 49 -43.30 -18.37 11.83
CA SER A 49 -44.35 -17.94 10.89
C SER A 49 -45.41 -17.14 11.65
N CYS A 50 -45.50 -15.84 11.38
CA CYS A 50 -46.54 -15.00 11.97
C CYS A 50 -47.93 -15.37 11.46
N THR A 51 -48.79 -15.85 12.37
CA THR A 51 -50.18 -16.18 12.03
C THR A 51 -51.08 -15.07 12.57
N ASN A 52 -51.74 -14.33 11.68
CA ASN A 52 -52.62 -13.18 11.99
C ASN A 52 -51.92 -12.04 12.75
N PRO A 53 -50.94 -11.35 12.11
CA PRO A 53 -50.20 -10.27 12.74
C PRO A 53 -51.08 -9.05 13.05
N LEU A 54 -50.77 -8.34 14.14
CA LEU A 54 -51.39 -7.06 14.47
C LEU A 54 -50.85 -5.98 13.53
N LEU A 55 -51.73 -5.36 12.73
CA LEU A 55 -51.36 -4.23 11.88
C LEU A 55 -50.93 -3.03 12.74
N LEU A 56 -49.74 -2.51 12.46
CA LEU A 56 -49.19 -1.31 13.09
C LEU A 56 -49.32 -0.13 12.12
N VAL A 57 -49.85 0.98 12.63
CA VAL A 57 -49.84 2.27 11.93
C VAL A 57 -49.02 3.29 12.72
N ARG A 58 -48.80 4.48 12.14
CA ARG A 58 -47.99 5.53 12.78
C ARG A 58 -48.47 5.88 14.19
N ASP A 59 -49.77 6.00 14.40
CA ASP A 59 -50.36 6.36 15.70
C ASP A 59 -50.12 5.28 16.78
N ASP A 60 -49.79 4.05 16.39
CA ASP A 60 -49.45 2.99 17.34
C ASP A 60 -48.00 3.10 17.84
N LEU A 61 -47.10 3.65 17.01
CA LEU A 61 -45.64 3.60 17.21
C LEU A 61 -45.03 4.94 17.64
N ASN A 62 -45.49 6.04 17.05
CA ASN A 62 -44.93 7.37 17.32
C ASN A 62 -45.30 7.84 18.74
N GLY A 63 -44.35 8.46 19.46
CA GLY A 63 -44.55 8.91 20.83
C GLY A 63 -44.03 7.95 21.92
N GLY A 64 -43.20 6.96 21.56
CA GLY A 64 -42.47 6.13 22.52
C GLY A 64 -43.14 4.81 22.90
N ARG A 65 -43.74 4.10 21.94
CA ARG A 65 -44.41 2.82 22.18
C ARG A 65 -43.43 1.72 22.61
N THR A 66 -43.88 0.83 23.51
CA THR A 66 -43.25 -0.48 23.74
C THR A 66 -44.11 -1.59 23.11
N LEU A 67 -43.49 -2.45 22.31
CA LEU A 67 -44.09 -3.67 21.76
C LEU A 67 -43.61 -4.89 22.56
N GLU A 68 -44.55 -5.63 23.10
CA GLU A 68 -44.31 -6.91 23.77
C GLU A 68 -44.17 -8.03 22.75
N ALA A 69 -43.63 -9.18 23.17
CA ALA A 69 -43.48 -10.37 22.32
C ALA A 69 -44.80 -10.70 21.60
N GLY A 70 -44.70 -10.89 20.28
CA GLY A 70 -45.88 -11.03 19.43
C GLY A 70 -45.58 -10.79 17.96
N CYS A 71 -46.60 -10.99 17.14
CA CYS A 71 -46.55 -10.85 15.69
C CYS A 71 -47.24 -9.58 15.22
N TYR A 72 -46.52 -8.77 14.45
CA TYR A 72 -46.96 -7.47 13.97
C TYR A 72 -46.73 -7.34 12.45
N MET A 73 -47.51 -6.49 11.80
CA MET A 73 -47.41 -6.20 10.37
C MET A 73 -47.29 -4.69 10.14
N VAL A 74 -46.42 -4.29 9.23
CA VAL A 74 -46.28 -2.91 8.74
C VAL A 74 -46.47 -2.92 7.22
N GLU A 75 -47.52 -2.27 6.72
CA GLU A 75 -47.86 -2.28 5.28
C GLU A 75 -47.42 -1.01 4.51
N SER A 76 -46.90 0.00 5.22
CA SER A 76 -46.44 1.25 4.63
C SER A 76 -45.23 1.79 5.38
N THR A 77 -44.51 2.74 4.80
CA THR A 77 -43.47 3.47 5.53
C THR A 77 -44.06 4.24 6.71
N ILE A 78 -43.59 3.96 7.92
CA ILE A 78 -43.98 4.69 9.14
C ILE A 78 -42.80 5.54 9.60
N THR A 79 -43.01 6.85 9.68
CA THR A 79 -42.06 7.75 10.32
C THR A 79 -42.32 7.80 11.83
N ILE A 80 -41.25 7.72 12.60
CA ILE A 80 -41.19 7.88 14.05
C ILE A 80 -40.28 9.09 14.29
N ASP A 81 -40.89 10.21 14.67
CA ASP A 81 -40.21 11.51 14.87
C ASP A 81 -40.25 11.99 16.33
N ASP A 82 -40.93 11.25 17.19
CA ASP A 82 -41.02 11.51 18.62
C ASP A 82 -41.02 10.21 19.43
N GLY A 83 -40.26 10.19 20.53
CA GLY A 83 -40.13 9.07 21.46
C GLY A 83 -39.37 7.84 20.93
N THR A 84 -39.07 6.92 21.84
CA THR A 84 -38.33 5.68 21.54
C THR A 84 -39.28 4.51 21.32
N LEU A 85 -39.33 3.95 20.10
CA LEU A 85 -39.97 2.67 19.83
C LEU A 85 -39.12 1.56 20.46
N THR A 86 -39.68 0.87 21.45
CA THR A 86 -39.01 -0.22 22.17
C THR A 86 -39.59 -1.57 21.76
N LEU A 87 -38.74 -2.48 21.27
CA LEU A 87 -39.10 -3.86 20.92
C LEU A 87 -38.54 -4.81 21.98
N LYS A 88 -39.41 -5.59 22.63
CA LYS A 88 -39.01 -6.61 23.60
C LYS A 88 -38.55 -7.91 22.92
N PRO A 89 -37.78 -8.77 23.63
CA PRO A 89 -37.42 -10.10 23.12
C PRO A 89 -38.64 -10.89 22.61
N GLY A 90 -38.51 -11.51 21.44
CA GLY A 90 -39.59 -12.28 20.80
C GLY A 90 -40.60 -11.46 20.00
N VAL A 91 -40.36 -10.16 19.78
CA VAL A 91 -41.12 -9.38 18.79
C VAL A 91 -40.76 -9.85 17.37
N VAL A 92 -41.79 -10.11 16.57
CA VAL A 92 -41.68 -10.40 15.14
C VAL A 92 -42.48 -9.35 14.37
N ILE A 93 -41.83 -8.61 13.47
CA ILE A 93 -42.47 -7.64 12.58
C ILE A 93 -42.28 -8.11 11.14
N GLU A 94 -43.39 -8.34 10.46
CA GLU A 94 -43.42 -8.55 9.01
C GLU A 94 -43.72 -7.25 8.28
N PHE A 95 -42.98 -6.99 7.21
CA PHE A 95 -43.12 -5.79 6.40
C PHE A 95 -43.71 -6.14 5.04
N GLY A 96 -44.79 -5.46 4.66
CA GLY A 96 -45.33 -5.51 3.31
C GLY A 96 -44.36 -4.95 2.28
N GLN A 97 -44.73 -5.07 1.01
CA GLN A 97 -43.92 -4.57 -0.11
C GLN A 97 -43.60 -3.08 0.05
N ASP A 98 -42.32 -2.72 -0.07
CA ASP A 98 -41.80 -1.34 0.07
C ASP A 98 -42.08 -0.65 1.43
N ALA A 99 -42.62 -1.37 2.42
CA ALA A 99 -42.86 -0.83 3.75
C ALA A 99 -41.55 -0.67 4.53
N GLY A 100 -41.54 0.14 5.59
CA GLY A 100 -40.34 0.34 6.40
C GLY A 100 -40.54 1.29 7.57
N LEU A 101 -39.50 1.48 8.38
CA LEU A 101 -39.51 2.41 9.51
C LEU A 101 -38.47 3.50 9.31
N GLN A 102 -38.89 4.75 9.45
CA GLN A 102 -37.98 5.89 9.44
C GLN A 102 -37.93 6.54 10.81
N PHE A 103 -36.73 6.73 11.35
CA PHE A 103 -36.46 7.42 12.61
C PHE A 103 -35.82 8.77 12.33
N SER A 104 -36.36 9.85 12.88
CA SER A 104 -35.83 11.20 12.68
C SER A 104 -36.08 12.10 13.90
N GLY A 105 -35.32 13.18 14.05
CA GLY A 105 -35.51 14.10 15.17
C GLY A 105 -35.40 13.39 16.52
N ASN A 106 -36.47 13.42 17.32
CA ASN A 106 -36.51 12.78 18.64
C ASN A 106 -36.93 11.29 18.59
N GLY A 107 -37.29 10.79 17.42
CA GLY A 107 -37.67 9.40 17.22
C GLY A 107 -36.47 8.45 17.31
N ALA A 108 -36.61 7.32 18.00
CA ALA A 108 -35.53 6.36 18.22
C ALA A 108 -36.01 4.90 18.19
N LEU A 109 -35.08 3.96 18.03
CA LEU A 109 -35.34 2.51 18.06
C LEU A 109 -34.51 1.80 19.13
N SER A 110 -35.16 1.21 20.13
CA SER A 110 -34.51 0.28 21.06
C SER A 110 -35.00 -1.14 20.80
N ALA A 111 -34.21 -1.94 20.08
CA ALA A 111 -34.50 -3.34 19.78
C ALA A 111 -33.47 -4.24 20.47
N ILE A 112 -33.76 -4.63 21.71
CA ILE A 112 -32.85 -5.43 22.54
C ILE A 112 -33.49 -6.79 22.80
N GLY A 113 -33.12 -7.78 21.99
CA GLY A 113 -33.52 -9.17 22.10
C GLY A 113 -32.66 -9.97 23.06
N ALA A 114 -32.82 -11.30 23.05
CA ALA A 114 -31.94 -12.24 23.75
C ALA A 114 -31.47 -13.33 22.78
N ALA A 115 -30.34 -13.98 23.09
CA ALA A 115 -29.76 -15.03 22.24
C ALA A 115 -30.75 -16.18 21.95
N ASP A 116 -31.56 -16.54 22.94
CA ASP A 116 -32.62 -17.57 22.88
C ASP A 116 -33.99 -17.03 22.47
N ASN A 117 -34.14 -15.70 22.38
CA ASN A 117 -35.39 -15.04 22.05
C ASN A 117 -35.14 -13.75 21.26
N LYS A 118 -34.68 -13.92 20.03
CA LYS A 118 -34.32 -12.82 19.13
C LYS A 118 -35.53 -11.98 18.71
N ILE A 119 -35.28 -10.75 18.30
CA ILE A 119 -36.26 -9.92 17.59
C ILE A 119 -36.11 -10.19 16.10
N VAL A 120 -37.21 -10.34 15.37
CA VAL A 120 -37.20 -10.63 13.93
C VAL A 120 -37.87 -9.50 13.15
N LEU A 121 -37.13 -8.90 12.22
CA LEU A 121 -37.60 -7.88 11.28
C LEU A 121 -37.44 -8.45 9.86
N SER A 122 -38.54 -8.78 9.19
CA SER A 122 -38.46 -9.49 7.90
C SER A 122 -39.56 -9.07 6.91
N GLY A 123 -39.33 -9.29 5.62
CA GLY A 123 -40.37 -9.16 4.60
C GLY A 123 -41.50 -10.16 4.80
N ALA A 124 -42.74 -9.77 4.52
CA ALA A 124 -43.91 -10.65 4.51
C ALA A 124 -43.78 -11.72 3.42
N VAL A 125 -43.12 -11.39 2.30
CA VAL A 125 -42.59 -12.36 1.34
C VAL A 125 -41.09 -12.52 1.60
N LYS A 126 -40.64 -13.77 1.72
CA LYS A 126 -39.23 -14.12 1.99
C LYS A 126 -38.41 -14.07 0.70
N GLU A 127 -38.35 -12.87 0.13
CA GLU A 127 -37.62 -12.54 -1.08
C GLU A 127 -36.70 -11.36 -0.80
N ARG A 128 -35.46 -11.45 -1.28
CA ARG A 128 -34.48 -10.38 -1.12
C ARG A 128 -35.03 -9.06 -1.68
N GLY A 129 -34.98 -7.98 -0.89
CA GLY A 129 -35.47 -6.67 -1.31
C GLY A 129 -37.00 -6.59 -1.39
N HIS A 130 -37.73 -7.23 -0.47
CA HIS A 130 -39.18 -7.12 -0.38
C HIS A 130 -39.66 -5.82 0.28
N TRP A 131 -38.98 -5.40 1.37
CA TRP A 131 -39.34 -4.20 2.14
C TRP A 131 -38.19 -3.19 2.18
N ALA A 132 -38.46 -1.94 2.53
CA ALA A 132 -37.51 -0.83 2.35
C ALA A 132 -36.35 -0.86 3.34
N GLY A 133 -36.57 -1.35 4.56
CA GLY A 133 -35.57 -1.41 5.63
C GLY A 133 -35.85 -0.46 6.79
N LEU A 134 -34.79 -0.12 7.53
CA LEU A 134 -34.79 0.88 8.60
C LEU A 134 -34.00 2.10 8.13
N HIS A 135 -34.55 3.30 8.27
CA HIS A 135 -33.89 4.54 7.90
C HIS A 135 -33.70 5.44 9.11
N PHE A 136 -32.46 5.79 9.42
CA PHE A 136 -32.11 6.76 10.46
C PHE A 136 -31.71 8.07 9.79
N TYR A 137 -32.52 9.11 9.99
CA TYR A 137 -32.34 10.44 9.41
C TYR A 137 -32.23 11.50 10.50
N GLY A 138 -31.00 11.76 10.95
CA GLY A 138 -30.71 12.68 12.05
C GLY A 138 -31.35 12.27 13.38
N SER A 139 -31.43 10.97 13.66
CA SER A 139 -31.84 10.42 14.96
C SER A 139 -30.61 10.24 15.84
N SER A 140 -30.40 11.18 16.76
CA SER A 140 -29.21 11.25 17.61
C SER A 140 -29.38 10.56 18.97
N SER A 141 -30.44 9.77 19.15
CA SER A 141 -30.77 9.18 20.44
C SER A 141 -29.76 8.09 20.85
N PRO A 142 -29.29 8.06 22.12
CA PRO A 142 -28.49 6.95 22.63
C PRO A 142 -29.26 5.62 22.72
N ASP A 143 -30.58 5.67 22.60
CA ASP A 143 -31.43 4.48 22.65
C ASP A 143 -31.42 3.69 21.34
N ASN A 144 -30.91 4.27 20.24
CA ASN A 144 -30.78 3.61 18.94
C ASN A 144 -29.85 2.40 19.02
N LYS A 145 -30.45 1.24 19.25
CA LYS A 145 -29.76 -0.02 19.53
C LYS A 145 -30.44 -1.20 18.87
N LEU A 146 -29.66 -2.05 18.23
CA LEU A 146 -30.08 -3.38 17.79
C LEU A 146 -29.16 -4.41 18.44
N GLU A 147 -29.72 -5.26 19.29
CA GLU A 147 -29.00 -6.34 19.96
C GLU A 147 -29.81 -7.63 19.84
N HIS A 148 -29.19 -8.73 19.40
CA HIS A 148 -29.88 -10.01 19.18
C HIS A 148 -31.10 -9.88 18.23
N VAL A 149 -30.90 -9.15 17.13
CA VAL A 149 -31.91 -8.95 16.07
C VAL A 149 -31.59 -9.84 14.86
N VAL A 150 -32.62 -10.26 14.12
CA VAL A 150 -32.51 -10.80 12.77
C VAL A 150 -33.19 -9.82 11.82
N LEU A 151 -32.44 -9.25 10.89
CA LEU A 151 -32.96 -8.34 9.85
C LEU A 151 -32.76 -8.98 8.47
N SER A 152 -33.86 -9.27 7.79
CA SER A 152 -33.82 -9.98 6.52
C SER A 152 -34.78 -9.47 5.46
N HIS A 153 -34.48 -9.77 4.19
CA HIS A 153 -35.33 -9.47 3.03
C HIS A 153 -35.55 -7.97 2.74
N ALA A 154 -34.70 -7.10 3.28
CA ALA A 154 -34.82 -5.65 3.13
C ALA A 154 -34.09 -5.12 1.86
N GLY A 155 -34.21 -3.81 1.61
CA GLY A 155 -33.52 -3.11 0.51
C GLY A 155 -34.34 -2.95 -0.78
N SER A 156 -35.67 -2.96 -0.73
CA SER A 156 -36.56 -2.76 -1.91
C SER A 156 -36.41 -1.37 -2.55
N ALA A 157 -37.07 -0.36 -1.99
CA ALA A 157 -37.16 1.00 -2.49
C ALA A 157 -36.06 1.91 -1.94
N GLN A 158 -35.77 2.98 -2.68
CA GLN A 158 -34.84 4.02 -2.25
C GLN A 158 -35.50 4.92 -1.18
N TRP A 159 -34.78 5.20 -0.09
CA TRP A 159 -35.20 6.18 0.92
C TRP A 159 -35.21 7.63 0.40
N HIS A 160 -34.43 7.93 -0.64
CA HIS A 160 -34.50 9.16 -1.41
C HIS A 160 -34.02 8.93 -2.85
N GLY A 161 -34.10 9.92 -3.75
CA GLY A 161 -33.74 9.73 -5.16
C GLY A 161 -32.26 9.47 -5.50
N GLY A 162 -31.44 8.99 -4.54
CA GLY A 162 -30.03 8.66 -4.76
C GLY A 162 -29.83 7.14 -4.80
N GLU A 163 -28.89 6.66 -5.62
CA GLU A 163 -28.66 5.23 -5.84
C GLU A 163 -28.15 4.48 -4.59
N VAL A 164 -27.50 5.18 -3.66
CA VAL A 164 -26.92 4.58 -2.43
C VAL A 164 -27.92 4.49 -1.27
N SER A 165 -29.17 4.94 -1.43
CA SER A 165 -30.12 5.00 -0.31
C SER A 165 -31.01 3.77 -0.16
N ARG A 166 -30.60 2.59 -0.62
CA ARG A 166 -31.29 1.33 -0.30
C ARG A 166 -30.35 0.48 0.53
N GLY A 167 -30.91 -0.17 1.53
CA GLY A 167 -30.19 -1.10 2.38
C GLY A 167 -31.10 -1.59 3.50
N GLY A 168 -30.70 -2.66 4.17
CA GLY A 168 -31.45 -3.15 5.33
C GLY A 168 -31.53 -2.12 6.44
N ILE A 169 -30.43 -1.41 6.66
CA ILE A 169 -30.37 -0.19 7.45
C ILE A 169 -29.69 0.90 6.61
N PHE A 170 -30.29 2.07 6.54
CA PHE A 170 -29.72 3.25 5.92
C PHE A 170 -29.56 4.37 6.96
N LEU A 171 -28.34 4.86 7.14
CA LEU A 171 -28.01 5.98 8.00
C LEU A 171 -27.62 7.18 7.15
N ARG A 172 -28.34 8.29 7.34
CA ARG A 172 -28.04 9.56 6.67
C ARG A 172 -28.09 10.73 7.65
N SER A 173 -27.13 11.65 7.53
CA SER A 173 -26.84 12.78 8.44
C SER A 173 -25.85 12.43 9.55
N ALA A 174 -24.82 13.27 9.69
CA ALA A 174 -23.79 13.23 10.72
C ALA A 174 -24.34 13.20 12.16
N SER A 175 -25.57 13.65 12.39
CA SER A 175 -26.18 13.64 13.73
C SER A 175 -26.75 12.29 14.16
N ASN A 176 -26.66 11.23 13.35
CA ASN A 176 -27.15 9.92 13.75
C ASN A 176 -26.30 9.28 14.85
N ARG A 177 -26.95 8.45 15.65
CA ARG A 177 -26.32 7.48 16.54
C ARG A 177 -26.96 6.12 16.35
N LEU A 178 -26.17 5.06 16.23
CA LEU A 178 -26.66 3.68 16.13
C LEU A 178 -25.60 2.67 16.60
N HIS A 179 -25.93 1.88 17.61
CA HIS A 179 -25.07 0.80 18.10
C HIS A 179 -25.73 -0.56 17.81
N ILE A 180 -25.00 -1.45 17.14
CA ILE A 180 -25.48 -2.78 16.72
C ILE A 180 -24.54 -3.84 17.30
N SER A 181 -25.10 -4.84 17.98
CA SER A 181 -24.34 -5.99 18.48
C SER A 181 -25.12 -7.29 18.29
N ASN A 182 -24.42 -8.43 18.19
CA ASN A 182 -25.02 -9.76 18.21
C ASN A 182 -26.19 -9.96 17.23
N THR A 183 -26.13 -9.31 16.06
CA THR A 183 -27.24 -9.21 15.12
C THR A 183 -26.93 -9.98 13.83
N THR A 184 -27.96 -10.57 13.23
CA THR A 184 -27.86 -11.29 11.96
C THR A 184 -28.55 -10.50 10.85
N PHE A 185 -27.80 -10.21 9.79
CA PHE A 185 -28.31 -9.62 8.56
C PHE A 185 -28.31 -10.69 7.47
N SER A 186 -29.49 -11.04 6.96
CA SER A 186 -29.57 -12.09 5.94
C SER A 186 -30.45 -11.75 4.75
N GLU A 187 -30.02 -12.15 3.55
CA GLU A 187 -30.84 -12.04 2.33
C GLU A 187 -31.35 -10.62 2.07
N ASN A 188 -30.52 -9.60 2.30
CA ASN A 188 -30.83 -8.20 1.99
C ASN A 188 -30.32 -7.81 0.60
N ALA A 189 -31.09 -6.97 -0.10
CA ALA A 189 -30.71 -6.38 -1.39
C ALA A 189 -29.75 -5.20 -1.19
N GLN A 190 -28.94 -4.91 -2.21
CA GLN A 190 -27.90 -3.87 -2.22
C GLN A 190 -26.85 -4.06 -1.13
N ALA A 191 -27.05 -3.46 0.05
CA ALA A 191 -26.19 -3.66 1.21
C ALA A 191 -27.04 -3.87 2.46
N ALA A 192 -26.61 -4.74 3.37
CA ALA A 192 -27.32 -4.90 4.63
C ALA A 192 -27.29 -3.63 5.48
N ILE A 193 -26.16 -2.90 5.49
CA ILE A 193 -26.05 -1.57 6.11
C ILE A 193 -25.37 -0.61 5.15
N VAL A 194 -25.99 0.56 4.99
CA VAL A 194 -25.40 1.71 4.31
C VAL A 194 -25.30 2.90 5.28
N ALA A 195 -24.10 3.47 5.40
CA ALA A 195 -23.87 4.73 6.11
C ALA A 195 -22.88 5.57 5.31
N ASP A 196 -23.38 6.60 4.62
CA ASP A 196 -22.58 7.43 3.71
C ASP A 196 -21.97 8.68 4.37
N ASP A 197 -22.37 8.98 5.61
CA ASP A 197 -21.88 10.12 6.38
C ASP A 197 -20.90 9.67 7.48
N GLY A 198 -19.68 10.21 7.45
CA GLY A 198 -18.62 9.87 8.40
C GLY A 198 -18.77 10.46 9.80
N GLY A 199 -19.71 11.40 10.01
CA GLY A 199 -19.90 12.07 11.30
C GLY A 199 -20.75 11.31 12.32
N VAL A 200 -21.22 10.12 11.98
CA VAL A 200 -22.17 9.32 12.76
C VAL A 200 -21.50 8.64 13.97
N ASP A 201 -22.18 8.64 15.14
CA ASP A 201 -21.82 7.76 16.26
C ASP A 201 -22.31 6.33 15.96
N PHE A 202 -21.50 5.59 15.21
CA PHE A 202 -21.78 4.24 14.74
C PHE A 202 -20.87 3.23 15.42
N LYS A 203 -21.45 2.13 15.91
CA LYS A 203 -20.70 0.96 16.40
C LYS A 203 -21.37 -0.31 15.91
N LEU A 204 -20.58 -1.25 15.39
CA LEU A 204 -21.07 -2.54 14.90
C LEU A 204 -20.14 -3.66 15.36
N GLU A 205 -20.67 -4.55 16.21
CA GLU A 205 -19.88 -5.63 16.80
C GLU A 205 -20.59 -6.99 16.77
N SER A 206 -19.81 -8.08 16.82
CA SER A 206 -20.28 -9.45 17.06
C SER A 206 -21.46 -9.87 16.15
N SER A 207 -21.45 -9.46 14.88
CA SER A 207 -22.62 -9.57 13.99
C SER A 207 -22.30 -10.36 12.71
N THR A 208 -23.32 -11.01 12.15
CA THR A 208 -23.20 -11.92 11.01
C THR A 208 -23.92 -11.38 9.79
N PHE A 209 -23.25 -11.37 8.65
CA PHE A 209 -23.78 -11.00 7.35
C PHE A 209 -23.83 -12.25 6.47
N SER A 210 -25.02 -12.78 6.20
CA SER A 210 -25.20 -14.01 5.44
C SER A 210 -26.08 -13.83 4.19
N LYS A 211 -25.64 -14.28 3.01
CA LYS A 211 -26.46 -14.30 1.78
C LYS A 211 -27.03 -12.95 1.34
N ASN A 212 -26.41 -11.85 1.75
CA ASN A 212 -26.76 -10.51 1.27
C ASN A 212 -26.14 -10.28 -0.12
N GLU A 213 -26.67 -9.32 -0.87
CA GLU A 213 -26.01 -8.84 -2.08
C GLU A 213 -24.65 -8.20 -1.75
N ALA A 214 -24.60 -7.32 -0.75
CA ALA A 214 -23.37 -6.87 -0.11
C ALA A 214 -23.59 -6.72 1.41
N PRO A 215 -22.54 -6.87 2.23
CA PRO A 215 -22.70 -6.73 3.68
C PRO A 215 -22.75 -5.26 4.10
N LEU A 216 -21.72 -4.48 3.80
CA LEU A 216 -21.48 -3.17 4.40
C LEU A 216 -21.00 -2.16 3.36
N TRP A 217 -21.67 -1.02 3.25
CA TRP A 217 -21.21 0.15 2.52
C TRP A 217 -21.11 1.34 3.49
N LEU A 218 -19.90 1.69 3.89
CA LEU A 218 -19.65 2.63 4.98
C LEU A 218 -18.67 3.72 4.55
N HIS A 219 -18.92 4.95 5.00
CA HIS A 219 -17.94 6.03 4.94
C HIS A 219 -16.67 5.63 5.71
N SER A 220 -15.50 6.01 5.20
CA SER A 220 -14.18 5.58 5.69
C SER A 220 -13.92 5.85 7.18
N ASN A 221 -14.49 6.92 7.74
CA ASN A 221 -14.44 7.26 9.18
C ASN A 221 -15.14 6.28 10.11
N LEU A 222 -16.03 5.42 9.60
CA LEU A 222 -16.82 4.51 10.43
C LEU A 222 -16.15 3.13 10.58
N LEU A 223 -15.15 2.84 9.74
CA LEU A 223 -14.56 1.52 9.63
C LEU A 223 -13.76 1.11 10.88
N GLY A 224 -13.24 2.07 11.64
CA GLY A 224 -12.59 1.79 12.92
C GLY A 224 -13.52 1.32 14.06
N ASN A 225 -14.84 1.42 13.87
CA ASN A 225 -15.84 1.03 14.88
C ASN A 225 -16.47 -0.36 14.62
N LEU A 226 -15.84 -1.16 13.75
CA LEU A 226 -16.25 -2.51 13.38
C LEU A 226 -15.45 -3.52 14.19
N SER A 227 -16.07 -4.56 14.76
CA SER A 227 -15.33 -5.65 15.41
C SER A 227 -16.09 -6.97 15.38
N GLU A 228 -15.37 -8.10 15.35
CA GLU A 228 -15.98 -9.44 15.47
C GLU A 228 -17.11 -9.71 14.45
N LEU A 229 -16.87 -9.43 13.16
CA LEU A 229 -17.86 -9.62 12.11
C LEU A 229 -17.63 -10.93 11.35
N SER A 230 -18.70 -11.65 11.02
CA SER A 230 -18.66 -12.81 10.13
C SER A 230 -19.40 -12.56 8.82
N PHE A 231 -18.86 -13.08 7.72
CA PHE A 231 -19.37 -12.90 6.37
C PHE A 231 -19.54 -14.28 5.72
N GLU A 232 -20.77 -14.63 5.35
CA GLU A 232 -21.13 -15.97 4.89
C GLU A 232 -21.93 -15.88 3.58
N GLU A 233 -21.44 -16.46 2.49
CA GLU A 233 -22.21 -16.58 1.23
C GLU A 233 -22.80 -15.26 0.69
N ASN A 234 -22.20 -14.09 0.98
CA ASN A 234 -22.63 -12.84 0.37
C ASN A 234 -22.16 -12.78 -1.10
N GLU A 235 -22.96 -12.20 -1.99
CA GLU A 235 -22.60 -12.10 -3.42
C GLU A 235 -21.35 -11.24 -3.62
N HIS A 236 -21.33 -10.07 -3.00
CA HIS A 236 -20.12 -9.27 -2.80
C HIS A 236 -19.51 -9.61 -1.44
N SER A 237 -18.31 -10.17 -1.47
CA SER A 237 -17.55 -10.56 -0.27
C SER A 237 -16.49 -9.50 0.05
N TYR A 238 -16.91 -8.27 0.37
CA TYR A 238 -16.05 -7.16 0.81
C TYR A 238 -16.82 -6.13 1.64
N ILE A 239 -16.09 -5.31 2.41
CA ILE A 239 -16.59 -4.10 3.07
C ILE A 239 -16.30 -2.91 2.16
N ARG A 240 -17.33 -2.24 1.64
CA ARG A 240 -17.15 -1.14 0.69
C ARG A 240 -16.99 0.21 1.39
N THR A 241 -16.08 1.04 0.91
CA THR A 241 -15.89 2.43 1.34
C THR A 241 -15.44 3.32 0.17
N GLY A 242 -15.33 4.64 0.38
CA GLY A 242 -14.96 5.56 -0.68
C GLY A 242 -16.04 5.64 -1.77
N LEU A 243 -17.32 5.75 -1.40
CA LEU A 243 -18.40 5.89 -2.40
C LEU A 243 -18.20 7.16 -3.25
N THR A 244 -17.51 8.15 -2.68
CA THR A 244 -16.91 9.29 -3.37
C THR A 244 -15.48 9.50 -2.86
N THR A 245 -14.83 10.61 -3.19
CA THR A 245 -13.60 11.00 -2.50
C THR A 245 -13.91 11.32 -1.03
N GLU A 246 -13.34 10.54 -0.12
CA GLU A 246 -13.59 10.65 1.31
C GLU A 246 -12.33 11.09 2.05
N THR A 247 -12.51 11.83 3.15
CA THR A 247 -11.41 12.22 4.03
C THR A 247 -11.50 11.43 5.33
N ILE A 248 -10.40 10.82 5.74
CA ILE A 248 -10.22 10.27 7.08
C ILE A 248 -9.67 11.38 7.97
N ASP A 249 -10.55 11.97 8.78
CA ASP A 249 -10.26 13.11 9.65
C ASP A 249 -10.38 12.80 11.15
N VAL A 250 -10.53 11.51 11.48
CA VAL A 250 -10.42 10.94 12.82
C VAL A 250 -9.33 9.89 12.86
N GLU A 251 -8.61 9.79 13.98
CA GLU A 251 -7.66 8.70 14.19
C GLU A 251 -8.43 7.39 14.37
N GLN A 252 -8.03 6.35 13.65
CA GLN A 252 -8.72 5.06 13.67
C GLN A 252 -7.82 3.90 13.27
N THR A 253 -8.28 2.69 13.60
CA THR A 253 -7.64 1.42 13.25
C THR A 253 -8.60 0.57 12.45
N TRP A 254 -8.19 0.10 11.27
CA TRP A 254 -8.94 -0.88 10.48
C TRP A 254 -8.49 -2.29 10.87
N GLN A 255 -9.46 -3.13 11.22
CA GLN A 255 -9.24 -4.49 11.68
C GLN A 255 -9.20 -5.47 10.51
N ALA A 256 -8.50 -6.58 10.68
CA ALA A 256 -8.54 -7.66 9.70
C ALA A 256 -9.86 -8.44 9.79
N PHE A 257 -10.47 -8.69 8.63
CA PHE A 257 -11.66 -9.52 8.48
C PHE A 257 -11.41 -10.62 7.44
N ALA A 258 -12.29 -11.62 7.39
CA ALA A 258 -12.23 -12.69 6.40
C ALA A 258 -12.50 -12.22 4.95
N VAL A 259 -12.88 -10.95 4.77
CA VAL A 259 -13.15 -10.30 3.48
C VAL A 259 -12.36 -8.98 3.42
N PRO A 260 -11.96 -8.53 2.22
CA PRO A 260 -11.21 -7.29 2.05
C PRO A 260 -12.07 -6.04 2.28
N TYR A 261 -11.38 -4.91 2.52
CA TYR A 261 -11.95 -3.59 2.30
C TYR A 261 -11.86 -3.25 0.81
N HIS A 262 -12.96 -2.78 0.22
CA HIS A 262 -13.04 -2.38 -1.18
C HIS A 262 -13.26 -0.87 -1.31
N VAL A 263 -12.25 -0.18 -1.84
CA VAL A 263 -12.17 1.29 -1.90
C VAL A 263 -12.59 1.76 -3.29
N SER A 264 -13.78 2.34 -3.40
CA SER A 264 -14.34 2.85 -4.66
C SER A 264 -13.92 4.28 -5.03
N GLY A 265 -13.24 4.97 -4.12
CA GLY A 265 -12.95 6.39 -4.22
C GLY A 265 -11.63 6.72 -3.54
N THR A 266 -10.88 7.68 -4.07
CA THR A 266 -9.60 8.09 -3.50
C THR A 266 -9.79 8.54 -2.05
N LEU A 267 -9.02 7.95 -1.14
CA LEU A 267 -9.03 8.29 0.28
C LEU A 267 -8.00 9.38 0.55
N LYS A 268 -8.37 10.36 1.37
CA LYS A 268 -7.45 11.39 1.87
C LYS A 268 -7.25 11.24 3.37
N LEU A 269 -6.02 11.03 3.80
CA LEU A 269 -5.71 10.98 5.22
C LEU A 269 -5.39 12.39 5.72
N ALA A 270 -6.22 12.90 6.63
CA ALA A 270 -5.96 14.10 7.42
C ALA A 270 -5.57 13.76 8.88
N LYS A 271 -5.82 12.52 9.32
CA LYS A 271 -5.38 11.94 10.60
C LYS A 271 -4.72 10.57 10.38
N THR A 272 -4.30 9.95 11.48
CA THR A 272 -3.63 8.64 11.46
C THR A 272 -4.63 7.53 11.15
N LEU A 273 -4.35 6.77 10.08
CA LEU A 273 -4.96 5.48 9.81
C LEU A 273 -3.96 4.37 10.18
N THR A 274 -4.35 3.50 11.10
CA THR A 274 -3.60 2.29 11.45
C THR A 274 -4.28 1.07 10.82
N LEU A 275 -3.51 0.17 10.21
CA LEU A 275 -4.01 -1.10 9.68
C LEU A 275 -3.48 -2.24 10.55
N GLU A 276 -4.36 -3.12 11.02
CA GLU A 276 -3.95 -4.34 11.74
C GLU A 276 -3.27 -5.37 10.82
N PRO A 277 -2.43 -6.26 11.36
CA PRO A 277 -1.90 -7.39 10.60
C PRO A 277 -3.00 -8.19 9.89
N GLY A 278 -2.74 -8.61 8.65
CA GLY A 278 -3.67 -9.37 7.83
C GLY A 278 -4.75 -8.56 7.10
N VAL A 279 -4.81 -7.24 7.29
CA VAL A 279 -5.73 -6.37 6.53
C VAL A 279 -5.45 -6.46 5.02
N THR A 280 -6.50 -6.63 4.22
CA THR A 280 -6.46 -6.54 2.76
C THR A 280 -7.32 -5.37 2.29
N ILE A 281 -6.75 -4.49 1.46
CA ILE A 281 -7.44 -3.37 0.84
C ILE A 281 -7.33 -3.49 -0.69
N GLU A 282 -8.48 -3.54 -1.35
CA GLU A 282 -8.64 -3.59 -2.80
C GLU A 282 -9.09 -2.21 -3.30
N PHE A 283 -8.34 -1.62 -4.22
CA PHE A 283 -8.65 -0.31 -4.79
C PHE A 283 -9.29 -0.45 -6.17
N GLU A 284 -10.42 0.23 -6.39
CA GLU A 284 -10.97 0.37 -7.74
C GLU A 284 -10.03 1.12 -8.68
N GLN A 285 -10.32 1.01 -9.98
CA GLN A 285 -9.51 1.61 -11.02
C GLN A 285 -9.24 3.11 -10.77
N ASP A 286 -7.96 3.48 -10.92
CA ASP A 286 -7.47 4.85 -10.73
C ASP A 286 -7.64 5.42 -9.31
N LYS A 287 -8.00 4.61 -8.30
CA LYS A 287 -8.14 5.05 -6.91
C LYS A 287 -6.87 4.79 -6.11
N GLY A 288 -6.70 5.49 -5.01
CA GLY A 288 -5.53 5.31 -4.14
C GLY A 288 -5.68 6.09 -2.84
N VAL A 289 -4.56 6.31 -2.16
CA VAL A 289 -4.51 7.02 -0.88
C VAL A 289 -3.58 8.21 -0.97
N GLU A 290 -4.09 9.39 -0.62
CA GLU A 290 -3.33 10.62 -0.43
C GLU A 290 -3.09 10.86 1.06
N ILE A 291 -1.83 10.96 1.46
CA ILE A 291 -1.38 11.19 2.83
C ILE A 291 -0.71 12.56 2.89
N SER A 292 -1.35 13.54 3.54
CA SER A 292 -0.82 14.90 3.60
C SER A 292 -1.04 15.62 4.91
N GLY A 293 -0.22 16.63 5.20
CA GLY A 293 -0.34 17.48 6.39
C GLY A 293 -0.21 16.69 7.70
N GLU A 294 -1.31 16.50 8.42
CA GLU A 294 -1.40 15.71 9.65
C GLU A 294 -1.75 14.23 9.43
N GLY A 295 -2.07 13.83 8.19
CA GLY A 295 -2.39 12.45 7.84
C GLY A 295 -1.20 11.51 7.95
N ARG A 296 -1.43 10.30 8.46
CA ARG A 296 -0.41 9.25 8.64
C ARG A 296 -0.96 7.90 8.22
N LEU A 297 -0.11 7.05 7.65
CA LEU A 297 -0.44 5.65 7.38
C LEU A 297 0.52 4.75 8.16
N THR A 298 -0.01 4.05 9.16
CA THR A 298 0.71 3.05 9.95
C THR A 298 0.23 1.66 9.52
N ALA A 299 0.99 0.98 8.67
CA ALA A 299 0.72 -0.39 8.26
C ALA A 299 1.87 -1.29 8.74
N VAL A 300 1.64 -2.01 9.84
CA VAL A 300 2.64 -2.87 10.48
C VAL A 300 2.03 -4.26 10.64
N GLY A 301 2.28 -5.12 9.65
CA GLY A 301 1.85 -6.52 9.63
C GLY A 301 2.83 -7.45 10.35
N THR A 302 2.71 -8.74 10.07
CA THR A 302 3.67 -9.77 10.50
C THR A 302 4.06 -10.66 9.33
N ALA A 303 5.05 -11.54 9.51
CA ALA A 303 5.46 -12.49 8.47
C ALA A 303 4.33 -13.46 8.09
N GLU A 304 3.49 -13.82 9.06
CA GLU A 304 2.34 -14.71 8.88
C GLU A 304 1.09 -13.96 8.38
N GLU A 305 0.95 -12.68 8.74
CA GLU A 305 -0.22 -11.86 8.49
C GLU A 305 0.22 -10.52 7.88
N MET A 306 0.74 -10.58 6.66
CA MET A 306 1.09 -9.39 5.89
C MET A 306 -0.15 -8.56 5.58
N ILE A 307 0.01 -7.24 5.55
CA ILE A 307 -1.02 -6.32 5.05
C ILE A 307 -0.92 -6.27 3.52
N THR A 308 -2.04 -6.38 2.81
CA THR A 308 -2.07 -6.36 1.35
C THR A 308 -2.79 -5.10 0.84
N LEU A 309 -2.10 -4.32 0.01
CA LEU A 309 -2.61 -3.15 -0.71
C LEU A 309 -2.56 -3.43 -2.21
N THR A 310 -3.73 -3.60 -2.85
CA THR A 310 -3.81 -4.15 -4.21
C THR A 310 -4.93 -3.53 -5.04
N GLY A 311 -4.89 -3.72 -6.36
CA GLY A 311 -6.02 -3.38 -7.23
C GLY A 311 -7.17 -4.39 -7.09
N ALA A 312 -8.41 -3.94 -7.25
CA ALA A 312 -9.57 -4.83 -7.27
C ALA A 312 -9.54 -5.84 -8.44
N GLU A 313 -8.74 -5.56 -9.46
CA GLU A 313 -8.32 -6.56 -10.45
C GLU A 313 -6.79 -6.71 -10.42
N PRO A 314 -6.26 -7.94 -10.54
CA PRO A 314 -4.82 -8.22 -10.56
C PRO A 314 -4.21 -7.85 -11.92
N GLN A 315 -4.27 -6.56 -12.26
CA GLN A 315 -3.74 -5.99 -13.49
C GLN A 315 -2.70 -4.94 -13.17
N ARG A 316 -1.48 -5.11 -13.67
CA ARG A 316 -0.39 -4.13 -13.53
C ARG A 316 -0.85 -2.73 -13.90
N GLY A 317 -0.80 -1.79 -12.94
CA GLY A 317 -1.27 -0.41 -13.12
C GLY A 317 -2.78 -0.25 -13.03
N PHE A 318 -3.48 -1.03 -12.21
CA PHE A 318 -4.93 -0.92 -12.03
C PHE A 318 -5.33 0.27 -11.15
N TRP A 319 -4.61 0.49 -10.06
CA TRP A 319 -4.91 1.54 -9.07
C TRP A 319 -3.77 2.57 -8.96
N ALA A 320 -4.01 3.71 -8.33
CA ALA A 320 -3.13 4.87 -8.39
C ALA A 320 -1.88 4.76 -7.51
N GLY A 321 -1.93 3.98 -6.41
CA GLY A 321 -0.85 3.88 -5.44
C GLY A 321 -1.06 4.72 -4.18
N LEU A 322 0.04 5.00 -3.49
CA LEU A 322 0.11 5.82 -2.27
C LEU A 322 0.88 7.11 -2.55
N TYR A 323 0.31 8.25 -2.17
CA TYR A 323 0.96 9.56 -2.33
C TYR A 323 1.21 10.22 -0.98
N PHE A 324 2.48 10.32 -0.59
CA PHE A 324 2.94 10.98 0.63
C PHE A 324 3.43 12.40 0.28
N TYR A 325 2.74 13.42 0.82
CA TYR A 325 3.04 14.82 0.54
C TYR A 325 3.07 15.66 1.83
N GLU A 326 4.22 16.26 2.15
CA GLU A 326 4.40 17.11 3.33
C GLU A 326 4.00 16.45 4.68
N THR A 327 4.13 15.13 4.78
CA THR A 327 3.77 14.34 5.97
C THR A 327 4.99 14.04 6.85
N ARG A 328 5.23 14.91 7.83
CA ARG A 328 6.42 14.88 8.70
C ARG A 328 6.24 13.99 9.94
N SER A 329 6.38 12.67 9.79
CA SER A 329 6.26 11.77 10.94
C SER A 329 6.82 10.38 10.71
N SER A 330 7.47 9.86 11.73
CA SER A 330 7.89 8.45 11.82
C SER A 330 6.72 7.46 11.96
N ALA A 331 5.48 7.94 12.07
CA ALA A 331 4.29 7.07 12.06
C ALA A 331 3.97 6.54 10.64
N ASN A 332 4.51 7.15 9.59
CA ASN A 332 4.38 6.61 8.24
C ASN A 332 5.27 5.36 8.11
N GLN A 333 4.65 4.19 8.18
CA GLN A 333 5.34 2.91 8.21
C GLN A 333 4.63 1.91 7.31
N LEU A 334 5.41 1.22 6.47
CA LEU A 334 5.00 0.04 5.71
C LEU A 334 5.93 -1.11 6.12
N ASP A 335 5.54 -1.86 7.16
CA ASP A 335 6.27 -3.04 7.64
C ASP A 335 5.43 -4.30 7.42
N PHE A 336 6.00 -5.33 6.80
CA PHE A 336 5.25 -6.52 6.36
C PHE A 336 4.03 -6.18 5.47
N VAL A 337 4.26 -5.34 4.47
CA VAL A 337 3.24 -4.92 3.49
C VAL A 337 3.53 -5.52 2.11
N ALA A 338 2.50 -6.05 1.45
CA ALA A 338 2.51 -6.36 0.03
C ALA A 338 1.79 -5.22 -0.73
N LEU A 339 2.51 -4.53 -1.61
CA LEU A 339 1.96 -3.49 -2.49
C LEU A 339 2.02 -3.95 -3.95
N GLU A 340 0.86 -4.08 -4.58
CA GLU A 340 0.71 -4.80 -5.83
C GLU A 340 -0.08 -4.03 -6.87
N TYR A 341 0.27 -4.16 -8.15
CA TYR A 341 -0.56 -3.71 -9.28
C TYR A 341 -0.84 -2.19 -9.31
N ALA A 342 -0.03 -1.36 -8.64
CA ALA A 342 -0.20 0.08 -8.63
C ALA A 342 0.37 0.76 -9.87
N GLY A 343 0.04 2.04 -10.04
CA GLY A 343 0.63 2.96 -11.00
C GLY A 343 -0.19 3.26 -12.25
N SER A 344 -1.51 3.37 -12.09
CA SER A 344 -2.47 3.71 -13.16
C SER A 344 -2.42 5.16 -13.65
N THR A 345 -2.28 6.14 -12.73
CA THR A 345 -2.52 7.55 -13.03
C THR A 345 -1.67 8.50 -12.19
N ASN A 346 -1.50 9.73 -12.67
CA ASN A 346 -0.71 10.76 -12.02
C ASN A 346 -1.47 11.41 -10.86
N TRP A 347 -0.78 11.65 -9.75
CA TRP A 347 -1.31 12.43 -8.63
C TRP A 347 -1.36 13.93 -8.95
N HIS A 348 -2.55 14.54 -8.91
CA HIS A 348 -2.79 15.99 -9.07
C HIS A 348 -2.18 16.65 -10.32
N GLY A 349 -2.13 15.92 -11.44
CA GLY A 349 -1.45 16.41 -12.66
C GLY A 349 0.07 16.49 -12.54
N GLY A 350 0.62 15.82 -11.52
CA GLY A 350 2.04 15.59 -11.32
C GLY A 350 2.65 14.68 -12.39
N THR A 351 3.93 14.36 -12.22
CA THR A 351 4.76 13.72 -13.25
C THR A 351 4.99 12.23 -13.00
N SER A 352 4.37 11.65 -11.97
CA SER A 352 4.63 10.26 -11.58
C SER A 352 3.36 9.49 -11.26
N THR A 353 3.36 8.25 -11.73
CA THR A 353 2.41 7.17 -11.44
C THR A 353 3.05 6.10 -10.56
N ALA A 354 4.04 6.44 -9.73
CA ALA A 354 4.71 5.46 -8.87
C ALA A 354 3.75 4.79 -7.88
N GLY A 355 4.01 3.52 -7.54
CA GLY A 355 3.21 2.78 -6.57
C GLY A 355 3.24 3.42 -5.18
N VAL A 356 4.41 3.90 -4.77
CA VAL A 356 4.59 4.83 -3.65
C VAL A 356 5.30 6.06 -4.17
N PHE A 357 4.66 7.22 -4.05
CA PHE A 357 5.22 8.51 -4.39
C PHE A 357 5.39 9.36 -3.14
N ALA A 358 6.63 9.54 -2.69
CA ALA A 358 7.02 10.40 -1.59
C ALA A 358 7.62 11.70 -2.12
N ARG A 359 6.97 12.84 -1.83
CA ARG A 359 7.36 14.13 -2.41
C ARG A 359 7.33 15.27 -1.39
N ALA A 360 8.24 16.23 -1.60
CA ALA A 360 8.41 17.48 -0.86
C ALA A 360 9.15 17.34 0.47
N GLU A 361 9.65 18.48 0.95
CA GLU A 361 10.46 18.52 2.17
C GLU A 361 9.70 18.05 3.40
N GLY A 362 10.35 17.17 4.17
CA GLY A 362 9.88 16.68 5.45
C GLY A 362 8.99 15.46 5.38
N VAL A 363 8.73 14.87 4.22
CA VAL A 363 8.14 13.52 4.19
C VAL A 363 9.12 12.57 4.89
N SER A 364 8.64 11.85 5.91
CA SER A 364 9.36 10.75 6.54
C SER A 364 8.57 9.48 6.32
N LEU A 365 9.23 8.41 5.86
CA LEU A 365 8.61 7.12 5.54
C LEU A 365 9.60 5.97 5.79
N SER A 366 9.19 4.99 6.59
CA SER A 366 9.93 3.75 6.78
C SER A 366 9.23 2.58 6.10
N ILE A 367 10.00 1.78 5.36
CA ILE A 367 9.54 0.58 4.66
C ILE A 367 10.44 -0.58 5.07
N SER A 368 9.86 -1.66 5.59
CA SER A 368 10.62 -2.84 5.97
C SER A 368 9.85 -4.14 5.72
N ASN A 369 10.58 -5.25 5.56
CA ASN A 369 10.02 -6.60 5.46
C ASN A 369 8.87 -6.73 4.45
N SER A 370 8.90 -5.94 3.39
CA SER A 370 7.76 -5.72 2.48
C SER A 370 8.05 -6.26 1.09
N VAL A 371 7.00 -6.37 0.27
CA VAL A 371 7.07 -6.84 -1.11
C VAL A 371 6.38 -5.83 -2.01
N PHE A 372 7.09 -5.32 -3.00
CA PHE A 372 6.53 -4.46 -4.05
C PHE A 372 6.54 -5.23 -5.36
N ARG A 373 5.36 -5.52 -5.92
CA ARG A 373 5.29 -6.33 -7.14
C ARG A 373 4.28 -5.93 -8.17
N GLU A 374 4.57 -6.27 -9.42
CA GLU A 374 3.67 -6.09 -10.57
C GLU A 374 3.19 -4.63 -10.72
N ASN A 375 3.99 -3.64 -10.31
CA ASN A 375 3.64 -2.22 -10.44
C ASN A 375 3.99 -1.72 -11.85
N ALA A 376 3.08 -0.97 -12.49
CA ALA A 376 3.21 -0.52 -13.88
C ALA A 376 4.27 0.56 -14.09
N ALA A 377 4.69 1.21 -13.01
CA ALA A 377 5.68 2.27 -13.00
C ALA A 377 6.73 1.97 -11.92
N THR A 378 7.45 3.00 -11.49
CA THR A 378 8.38 2.91 -10.37
C THR A 378 7.66 2.42 -9.11
N ALA A 379 8.17 1.40 -8.42
CA ALA A 379 7.54 0.92 -7.19
C ALA A 379 7.66 1.97 -6.07
N ILE A 380 8.85 2.55 -5.86
CA ILE A 380 9.06 3.67 -4.94
C ILE A 380 9.75 4.83 -5.66
N LEU A 381 9.09 6.00 -5.66
CA LEU A 381 9.68 7.27 -6.09
C LEU A 381 9.81 8.23 -4.91
N ALA A 382 11.04 8.66 -4.63
CA ALA A 382 11.36 9.73 -3.70
C ALA A 382 12.27 10.77 -4.38
N ASP A 383 11.67 11.75 -5.07
CA ASP A 383 12.34 12.59 -6.07
C ASP A 383 12.93 13.92 -5.54
N THR A 384 12.82 14.19 -4.24
CA THR A 384 13.35 15.42 -3.63
C THR A 384 14.28 15.14 -2.46
N ASP A 385 15.31 15.97 -2.29
CA ASP A 385 16.33 15.85 -1.24
C ASP A 385 15.78 15.99 0.20
N GLY A 386 14.54 16.46 0.34
CA GLY A 386 13.89 16.63 1.64
C GLY A 386 13.07 15.43 2.11
N VAL A 387 13.10 14.30 1.40
CA VAL A 387 12.44 13.06 1.82
C VAL A 387 13.39 12.24 2.70
N ASP A 388 12.97 11.93 3.91
CA ASP A 388 13.61 10.99 4.83
C ASP A 388 13.00 9.60 4.63
N LEU A 389 13.62 8.80 3.77
CA LEU A 389 13.16 7.46 3.41
C LEU A 389 14.12 6.41 3.98
N SER A 390 13.60 5.38 4.64
CA SER A 390 14.37 4.18 4.99
C SER A 390 13.71 2.94 4.40
N VAL A 391 14.47 2.10 3.70
CA VAL A 391 14.00 0.85 3.08
C VAL A 391 14.93 -0.29 3.46
N ALA A 392 14.40 -1.33 4.11
CA ALA A 392 15.17 -2.50 4.55
C ALA A 392 14.41 -3.82 4.33
N SER A 393 15.11 -4.95 4.20
CA SER A 393 14.50 -6.29 4.12
C SER A 393 13.34 -6.41 3.11
N THR A 394 13.38 -5.66 2.01
CA THR A 394 12.24 -5.50 1.08
C THR A 394 12.58 -6.09 -0.28
N SER A 395 11.62 -6.77 -0.91
CA SER A 395 11.75 -7.30 -2.27
C SER A 395 11.00 -6.46 -3.30
N PHE A 396 11.62 -6.32 -4.47
CA PHE A 396 11.05 -5.66 -5.65
C PHE A 396 10.95 -6.69 -6.78
N GLU A 397 9.72 -7.04 -7.17
CA GLU A 397 9.42 -8.15 -8.07
C GLU A 397 8.58 -7.71 -9.27
N ASN A 398 9.05 -7.89 -10.51
CA ASN A 398 8.27 -7.60 -11.73
C ASN A 398 7.69 -6.17 -11.82
N ASN A 399 8.38 -5.17 -11.27
CA ASN A 399 8.03 -3.75 -11.43
C ASN A 399 8.65 -3.17 -12.70
N ASP A 400 8.19 -2.00 -13.15
CA ASP A 400 8.85 -1.30 -14.26
C ASP A 400 10.25 -0.85 -13.84
N LEU A 401 10.31 -0.13 -12.74
CA LEU A 401 11.54 0.29 -12.06
C LEU A 401 11.35 0.04 -10.56
N PRO A 402 12.31 -0.59 -9.84
CA PRO A 402 12.13 -0.83 -8.42
C PRO A 402 12.16 0.48 -7.62
N ILE A 403 13.18 1.32 -7.82
CA ILE A 403 13.38 2.54 -7.03
C ILE A 403 13.91 3.66 -7.92
N SER A 404 13.33 4.85 -7.77
CA SER A 404 13.91 6.12 -8.23
C SER A 404 13.98 7.08 -7.05
N ILE A 405 15.16 7.65 -6.81
CA ILE A 405 15.46 8.34 -5.56
C ILE A 405 16.39 9.54 -5.75
N ALA A 406 16.22 10.56 -4.91
CA ALA A 406 17.16 11.67 -4.79
C ALA A 406 18.48 11.21 -4.16
N ALA A 407 19.59 11.80 -4.60
CA ALA A 407 20.93 11.40 -4.19
C ALA A 407 21.15 11.48 -2.67
N ASN A 408 20.54 12.44 -1.97
CA ASN A 408 20.62 12.55 -0.50
C ASN A 408 19.81 11.50 0.28
N ALA A 409 18.88 10.80 -0.38
CA ALA A 409 18.06 9.77 0.27
C ALA A 409 18.60 8.34 0.05
N VAL A 410 19.65 8.17 -0.76
CA VAL A 410 20.22 6.86 -1.10
C VAL A 410 20.73 6.09 0.12
N SER A 411 21.29 6.77 1.13
CA SER A 411 21.74 6.10 2.36
C SER A 411 20.62 5.44 3.17
N GLY A 412 19.37 5.76 2.87
CA GLY A 412 18.20 5.10 3.44
C GLY A 412 17.98 3.67 2.95
N LEU A 413 18.66 3.26 1.88
CA LEU A 413 18.54 1.92 1.30
C LEU A 413 19.49 0.94 1.99
N ALA A 414 18.95 -0.08 2.64
CA ALA A 414 19.73 -1.15 3.25
C ALA A 414 20.40 -2.04 2.19
N ALA A 415 21.45 -2.77 2.59
CA ALA A 415 22.18 -3.67 1.70
C ALA A 415 21.43 -4.99 1.39
N ASP A 416 20.39 -5.32 2.15
CA ASP A 416 19.65 -6.58 2.09
C ASP A 416 18.42 -6.56 1.18
N LEU A 417 18.23 -5.47 0.42
CA LEU A 417 17.18 -5.37 -0.60
C LEU A 417 17.37 -6.43 -1.70
N SER A 418 16.25 -6.96 -2.20
CA SER A 418 16.27 -7.97 -3.26
C SER A 418 15.47 -7.51 -4.48
N PHE A 419 15.95 -7.88 -5.66
CA PHE A 419 15.40 -7.45 -6.93
C PHE A 419 15.25 -8.65 -7.86
N SER A 420 14.05 -8.90 -8.38
CA SER A 420 13.82 -10.02 -9.31
C SER A 420 12.78 -9.67 -10.37
N GLY A 421 13.05 -10.03 -11.62
CA GLY A 421 12.07 -9.90 -12.72
C GLY A 421 11.62 -8.48 -13.08
N ASN A 422 12.15 -7.42 -12.45
CA ASN A 422 11.84 -6.04 -12.81
C ASN A 422 12.31 -5.74 -14.25
N ASP A 423 11.55 -4.91 -14.97
CA ASP A 423 11.85 -4.53 -16.36
C ASP A 423 13.18 -3.74 -16.42
N ALA A 424 13.35 -2.79 -15.50
CA ALA A 424 14.62 -2.14 -15.19
C ALA A 424 15.28 -2.79 -13.96
N SER A 425 16.55 -3.19 -14.13
CA SER A 425 17.35 -3.83 -13.08
C SER A 425 18.41 -2.88 -12.52
N TYR A 426 17.98 -1.72 -12.03
CA TYR A 426 18.84 -0.71 -11.37
C TYR A 426 18.02 0.19 -10.42
N VAL A 427 18.71 0.87 -9.51
CA VAL A 427 18.14 2.00 -8.74
C VAL A 427 18.49 3.31 -9.46
N LEU A 428 17.48 4.08 -9.87
CA LEU A 428 17.69 5.36 -10.58
C LEU A 428 17.93 6.50 -9.58
N ILE A 429 18.96 7.31 -9.82
CA ILE A 429 19.32 8.45 -8.97
C ILE A 429 19.16 9.76 -9.76
N GLY A 430 18.43 10.71 -9.15
CA GLY A 430 18.38 12.10 -9.61
C GLY A 430 17.68 12.27 -10.96
N ASP A 431 16.56 11.56 -11.17
CA ASP A 431 15.71 11.72 -12.34
C ASP A 431 15.14 13.15 -12.42
N GLY A 432 15.07 13.72 -13.63
CA GLY A 432 14.64 15.11 -13.84
C GLY A 432 15.67 16.16 -13.38
N THR A 433 15.22 17.29 -12.82
CA THR A 433 16.08 18.44 -12.44
C THR A 433 16.41 18.52 -10.95
N TYR A 434 15.83 17.66 -10.13
CA TYR A 434 15.95 17.70 -8.66
C TYR A 434 16.74 16.49 -8.15
N GLY A 435 17.15 16.51 -6.87
CA GLY A 435 17.67 15.32 -6.19
C GLY A 435 19.04 14.84 -6.68
N ARG A 436 19.92 15.73 -7.15
CA ARG A 436 21.25 15.38 -7.69
C ARG A 436 22.41 15.78 -6.78
N GLU A 437 22.15 16.46 -5.67
CA GLU A 437 23.19 16.88 -4.74
C GLU A 437 23.31 15.88 -3.59
N ILE A 438 24.55 15.56 -3.22
CA ILE A 438 24.93 14.85 -2.01
C ILE A 438 25.49 15.90 -1.05
N SER A 439 24.61 16.47 -0.24
CA SER A 439 24.91 17.57 0.69
C SER A 439 24.98 17.12 2.15
N THR A 440 24.59 15.89 2.45
CA THR A 440 24.78 15.24 3.75
C THR A 440 25.85 14.16 3.67
N SER A 441 26.50 13.89 4.80
CA SER A 441 27.50 12.82 4.89
C SER A 441 26.78 11.48 4.82
N GLN A 442 27.14 10.63 3.86
CA GLN A 442 26.45 9.36 3.64
C GLN A 442 27.36 8.22 3.15
N MET A 443 26.93 7.01 3.47
CA MET A 443 27.47 5.76 2.94
C MET A 443 26.41 5.10 2.06
N TRP A 444 26.80 4.72 0.85
CA TRP A 444 25.97 3.95 -0.06
C TRP A 444 26.36 2.48 0.01
N ASN A 445 25.35 1.64 0.20
CA ASN A 445 25.52 0.20 0.30
C ASN A 445 25.65 -0.43 -1.09
N ALA A 446 26.34 -1.56 -1.21
CA ALA A 446 26.27 -2.36 -2.43
C ALA A 446 24.92 -3.08 -2.50
N LEU A 447 24.30 -3.05 -3.68
CA LEU A 447 23.05 -3.75 -3.99
C LEU A 447 23.30 -4.83 -5.04
N GLN A 448 22.33 -5.74 -5.20
CA GLN A 448 22.35 -6.78 -6.25
C GLN A 448 22.19 -6.21 -7.66
N VAL A 449 21.74 -4.96 -7.77
CA VAL A 449 21.57 -4.20 -9.00
C VAL A 449 22.39 -2.91 -8.96
N PRO A 450 22.79 -2.35 -10.12
CA PRO A 450 23.53 -1.09 -10.15
C PRO A 450 22.72 0.09 -9.60
N TYR A 451 23.45 1.09 -9.11
CA TYR A 451 22.92 2.45 -9.05
C TYR A 451 23.14 3.13 -10.40
N ARG A 452 22.16 3.87 -10.91
CA ARG A 452 22.24 4.57 -12.19
C ARG A 452 22.00 6.06 -12.02
N ALA A 453 23.00 6.87 -12.34
CA ALA A 453 22.87 8.32 -12.34
C ALA A 453 22.18 8.81 -13.63
N ALA A 454 21.04 9.49 -13.49
CA ALA A 454 20.32 10.09 -14.62
C ALA A 454 20.95 11.41 -15.14
N GLY A 455 21.86 11.99 -14.35
CA GLY A 455 22.58 13.20 -14.71
C GLY A 455 23.80 13.40 -13.82
N THR A 456 24.47 14.54 -13.95
CA THR A 456 25.62 14.85 -13.09
C THR A 456 25.19 14.95 -11.63
N LEU A 457 25.76 14.09 -10.79
CA LEU A 457 25.61 14.13 -9.35
C LEU A 457 26.69 15.01 -8.75
N LYS A 458 26.31 15.86 -7.79
CA LYS A 458 27.21 16.82 -7.17
C LYS A 458 27.44 16.46 -5.70
N VAL A 459 28.68 16.18 -5.33
CA VAL A 459 29.11 15.79 -3.99
C VAL A 459 29.69 17.01 -3.26
N THR A 460 28.91 17.58 -2.34
CA THR A 460 29.31 18.72 -1.49
C THR A 460 29.59 18.33 -0.04
N SER A 461 29.34 17.06 0.31
CA SER A 461 29.64 16.46 1.62
C SER A 461 30.44 15.15 1.47
N ASP A 462 30.62 14.40 2.56
CA ASP A 462 31.37 13.14 2.54
C ASP A 462 30.51 12.00 1.95
N LEU A 463 30.92 11.44 0.80
CA LEU A 463 30.31 10.27 0.16
C LEU A 463 31.24 9.06 0.25
N THR A 464 30.77 7.98 0.87
CA THR A 464 31.45 6.69 0.91
C THR A 464 30.70 5.64 0.10
N LEU A 465 31.38 4.91 -0.78
CA LEU A 465 30.82 3.81 -1.56
C LEU A 465 31.35 2.49 -1.01
N SER A 466 30.45 1.54 -0.76
CA SER A 466 30.80 0.19 -0.31
C SER A 466 31.53 -0.61 -1.41
N PRO A 467 32.42 -1.56 -1.03
CA PRO A 467 33.01 -2.50 -1.97
C PRO A 467 31.97 -3.28 -2.80
N GLY A 468 32.32 -3.64 -4.03
CA GLY A 468 31.48 -4.40 -4.96
C GLY A 468 30.35 -3.62 -5.62
N MET A 469 30.21 -2.31 -5.34
CA MET A 469 29.21 -1.47 -5.97
C MET A 469 29.44 -1.34 -7.49
N THR A 470 28.36 -1.46 -8.25
CA THR A 470 28.30 -1.03 -9.66
C THR A 470 27.54 0.29 -9.75
N PHE A 471 28.19 1.30 -10.31
CA PHE A 471 27.65 2.63 -10.53
C PHE A 471 27.66 2.95 -12.03
N GLU A 472 26.46 2.99 -12.61
CA GLU A 472 26.22 3.33 -14.00
C GLU A 472 25.91 4.81 -14.19
N PHE A 473 26.35 5.37 -15.31
CA PHE A 473 26.07 6.75 -15.70
C PHE A 473 25.36 6.77 -17.04
N GLN A 474 24.20 7.44 -17.09
CA GLN A 474 23.57 7.77 -18.38
C GLN A 474 24.47 8.68 -19.22
N GLN A 475 24.18 8.78 -20.52
CA GLN A 475 25.00 9.55 -21.44
C GLN A 475 25.19 10.99 -20.94
N GLY A 476 26.46 11.44 -20.84
CA GLY A 476 26.82 12.76 -20.35
C GLY A 476 26.60 13.02 -18.86
N ALA A 477 26.07 12.06 -18.09
CA ALA A 477 26.06 12.12 -16.63
C ALA A 477 27.49 12.03 -16.07
N GLY A 478 27.69 12.38 -14.81
CA GLY A 478 29.02 12.34 -14.18
C GLY A 478 28.99 12.54 -12.68
N LEU A 479 30.15 12.53 -12.07
CA LEU A 479 30.31 12.71 -10.63
C LEU A 479 31.19 13.93 -10.35
N ASP A 480 30.57 15.00 -9.86
CA ASP A 480 31.20 16.28 -9.55
C ASP A 480 31.45 16.40 -8.04
N VAL A 481 32.70 16.25 -7.60
CA VAL A 481 33.13 16.39 -6.21
C VAL A 481 33.58 17.84 -5.96
N GLU A 482 32.63 18.67 -5.52
CA GLU A 482 32.83 20.09 -5.21
C GLU A 482 32.97 20.30 -3.69
N GLY A 483 34.19 20.36 -3.17
CA GLY A 483 34.46 20.63 -1.75
C GLY A 483 34.08 19.51 -0.78
N GLY A 484 33.20 18.58 -1.18
CA GLY A 484 32.91 17.32 -0.50
C GLY A 484 34.03 16.29 -0.67
N THR A 485 33.78 15.03 -0.31
CA THR A 485 34.77 13.95 -0.46
C THR A 485 34.17 12.70 -1.09
N LEU A 486 34.99 11.95 -1.82
CA LEU A 486 34.62 10.65 -2.39
C LEU A 486 35.57 9.56 -1.88
N ALA A 487 35.05 8.64 -1.07
CA ALA A 487 35.73 7.44 -0.63
C ALA A 487 35.13 6.21 -1.33
N ALA A 488 35.72 5.81 -2.44
CA ALA A 488 35.41 4.59 -3.18
C ALA A 488 36.53 3.57 -2.95
N ASP A 489 36.47 2.84 -1.84
CA ASP A 489 37.51 1.89 -1.42
C ASP A 489 37.01 0.45 -1.49
N GLY A 490 37.25 -0.21 -2.61
CA GLY A 490 36.96 -1.63 -2.84
C GLY A 490 38.01 -2.59 -2.27
N SER A 491 39.03 -2.12 -1.54
CA SER A 491 40.21 -2.94 -1.18
C SER A 491 39.89 -4.12 -0.26
N VAL A 492 38.75 -4.09 0.44
CA VAL A 492 38.31 -5.15 1.37
C VAL A 492 37.22 -6.06 0.79
N GLY A 493 36.90 -5.93 -0.49
CA GLY A 493 35.86 -6.72 -1.15
C GLY A 493 36.02 -6.75 -2.67
N ASP A 494 34.90 -6.84 -3.37
CA ASP A 494 34.88 -6.81 -4.83
C ASP A 494 35.17 -5.39 -5.36
N ARG A 495 35.66 -5.35 -6.58
CA ARG A 495 36.06 -4.12 -7.26
C ARG A 495 34.85 -3.20 -7.48
N ILE A 496 35.01 -1.92 -7.18
CA ILE A 496 33.97 -0.92 -7.49
C ILE A 496 34.01 -0.62 -9.00
N GLN A 497 32.85 -0.54 -9.64
CA GLN A 497 32.75 -0.27 -11.08
C GLN A 497 32.03 1.05 -11.35
N PHE A 498 32.71 2.00 -11.98
CA PHE A 498 32.12 3.20 -12.57
C PHE A 498 32.05 3.02 -14.09
N ILE A 499 30.86 2.82 -14.62
CA ILE A 499 30.66 2.38 -16.01
C ILE A 499 29.54 3.15 -16.70
N ALA A 500 29.48 3.04 -18.03
CA ALA A 500 28.35 3.54 -18.80
C ALA A 500 27.08 2.71 -18.53
N ALA A 501 25.92 3.38 -18.54
CA ALA A 501 24.62 2.72 -18.45
C ALA A 501 24.35 1.81 -19.66
N ASP A 502 23.43 0.85 -19.47
CA ASP A 502 22.91 -0.04 -20.51
C ASP A 502 23.96 -0.92 -21.20
N GLY A 503 25.10 -1.14 -20.53
CA GLY A 503 26.21 -1.93 -21.05
C GLY A 503 26.94 -1.27 -22.22
N GLU A 504 26.79 0.04 -22.39
CA GLU A 504 27.46 0.80 -23.44
C GLU A 504 28.98 0.77 -23.25
N THR A 505 29.70 0.68 -24.37
CA THR A 505 31.17 0.63 -24.39
C THR A 505 31.77 1.69 -25.29
N VAL A 506 31.02 2.76 -25.56
CA VAL A 506 31.48 3.88 -26.38
C VAL A 506 32.49 4.69 -25.58
N ASN A 507 33.69 4.91 -26.15
CA ASN A 507 34.67 5.76 -25.50
C ASN A 507 34.11 7.16 -25.25
N GLY A 508 34.14 7.65 -24.01
CA GLY A 508 33.51 8.92 -23.67
C GLY A 508 31.99 8.89 -23.71
N PHE A 509 31.36 7.85 -23.19
CA PHE A 509 29.92 7.78 -23.06
C PHE A 509 29.38 8.73 -21.97
N TRP A 510 30.06 8.75 -20.82
CA TRP A 510 29.69 9.60 -19.68
C TRP A 510 30.84 10.57 -19.35
N LYS A 511 30.56 11.58 -18.53
CA LYS A 511 31.42 12.75 -18.37
C LYS A 511 32.69 12.49 -17.53
N GLY A 512 32.65 11.50 -16.64
CA GLY A 512 33.77 11.14 -15.76
C GLY A 512 33.61 11.59 -14.31
N ILE A 513 34.73 11.57 -13.57
CA ILE A 513 34.79 12.01 -12.18
C ILE A 513 35.61 13.29 -12.10
N TYR A 514 35.07 14.32 -11.47
CA TYR A 514 35.67 15.64 -11.40
C TYR A 514 35.86 16.07 -9.95
N PHE A 515 37.08 16.37 -9.54
CA PHE A 515 37.38 16.91 -8.22
C PHE A 515 37.80 18.37 -8.32
N HIS A 516 37.11 19.24 -7.58
CA HIS A 516 37.53 20.63 -7.39
C HIS A 516 37.22 21.13 -5.98
N LYS A 517 38.09 22.02 -5.48
CA LYS A 517 38.03 22.58 -4.12
C LYS A 517 38.09 21.50 -3.02
N SER A 518 38.62 20.31 -3.31
CA SER A 518 38.60 19.16 -2.40
C SER A 518 40.01 18.61 -2.13
N LEU A 519 40.70 19.20 -1.16
CA LEU A 519 42.06 18.80 -0.74
C LEU A 519 42.07 17.71 0.35
N SER A 520 40.91 17.12 0.64
CA SER A 520 40.77 16.16 1.73
C SER A 520 41.53 14.86 1.46
N SER A 521 42.19 14.32 2.49
CA SER A 521 42.77 12.97 2.44
C SER A 521 41.72 11.85 2.49
N LYS A 522 40.43 12.19 2.66
CA LYS A 522 39.32 11.23 2.55
C LYS A 522 38.97 10.88 1.10
N ASN A 523 39.49 11.63 0.13
CA ASN A 523 39.32 11.30 -1.28
C ASN A 523 40.17 10.08 -1.63
N ILE A 524 39.51 8.94 -1.83
CA ILE A 524 40.13 7.64 -2.06
C ILE A 524 39.40 6.97 -3.22
N ILE A 525 40.16 6.48 -4.20
CA ILE A 525 39.67 5.54 -5.20
C ILE A 525 40.61 4.34 -5.16
N ALA A 526 40.15 3.20 -4.63
CA ALA A 526 40.99 2.02 -4.47
C ALA A 526 40.24 0.74 -4.90
N ASN A 527 40.95 -0.17 -5.58
CA ASN A 527 40.38 -1.37 -6.21
C ASN A 527 39.10 -1.03 -7.00
N ALA A 528 39.27 -0.25 -8.08
CA ALA A 528 38.14 0.29 -8.85
C ALA A 528 38.40 0.37 -10.37
N ASP A 529 37.34 0.17 -11.15
CA ASP A 529 37.31 0.39 -12.60
C ASP A 529 36.57 1.68 -12.94
N ILE A 530 37.16 2.52 -13.79
CA ILE A 530 36.54 3.71 -14.36
C ILE A 530 36.57 3.56 -15.88
N LEU A 531 35.43 3.18 -16.46
CA LEU A 531 35.34 2.77 -17.86
C LEU A 531 34.46 3.73 -18.67
N TYR A 532 34.87 4.04 -19.90
CA TYR A 532 34.09 4.76 -20.90
C TYR A 532 33.69 6.20 -20.50
N ALA A 533 34.50 6.82 -19.65
CA ALA A 533 34.32 8.18 -19.14
C ALA A 533 34.90 9.25 -20.08
N GLY A 534 34.81 10.54 -19.74
CA GLY A 534 35.43 11.63 -20.50
C GLY A 534 34.72 12.01 -21.82
N SER A 535 33.38 12.01 -21.82
CA SER A 535 32.57 12.43 -22.98
C SER A 535 32.85 13.87 -23.41
N ASP A 536 32.90 14.78 -22.44
CA ASP A 536 33.04 16.23 -22.62
C ASP A 536 33.90 16.85 -21.50
N GLY A 537 34.35 18.09 -21.72
CA GLY A 537 35.11 18.83 -20.73
C GLY A 537 34.27 19.29 -19.53
N TRP A 538 34.82 19.20 -18.32
CA TRP A 538 34.21 19.75 -17.10
C TRP A 538 34.23 21.27 -17.04
N HIS A 539 35.25 21.89 -17.64
CA HIS A 539 35.37 23.33 -17.82
C HIS A 539 36.21 23.66 -19.06
N GLY A 540 36.36 24.94 -19.42
CA GLY A 540 37.11 25.34 -20.62
C GLY A 540 38.49 24.68 -20.74
N GLY A 541 38.86 24.29 -21.97
CA GLY A 541 40.13 23.64 -22.30
C GLY A 541 40.03 22.11 -22.44
N ASP A 542 40.80 21.54 -23.37
CA ASP A 542 40.72 20.10 -23.71
C ASP A 542 41.17 19.18 -22.58
N ARG A 543 42.00 19.67 -21.65
CA ARG A 543 42.49 18.91 -20.49
C ARG A 543 41.38 18.49 -19.52
N SER A 544 40.24 19.17 -19.52
CA SER A 544 39.14 18.83 -18.62
C SER A 544 38.26 17.69 -19.15
N ARG A 545 38.49 17.21 -20.38
CA ARG A 545 37.83 16.03 -20.95
C ARG A 545 38.66 14.81 -20.61
N ALA A 546 38.41 14.22 -19.44
CA ALA A 546 39.15 13.07 -18.94
C ALA A 546 38.25 12.11 -18.17
N GLY A 547 38.70 10.86 -17.99
CA GLY A 547 37.99 9.89 -17.19
C GLY A 547 37.94 10.28 -15.71
N VAL A 548 39.08 10.74 -15.20
CA VAL A 548 39.18 11.44 -13.91
C VAL A 548 39.90 12.77 -14.12
N TYR A 549 39.34 13.83 -13.55
CA TYR A 549 39.89 15.17 -13.65
C TYR A 549 40.02 15.85 -12.29
N LEU A 550 41.23 16.23 -11.91
CA LEU A 550 41.53 17.02 -10.73
C LEU A 550 41.88 18.44 -11.16
N ARG A 551 40.97 19.38 -10.92
CA ARG A 551 41.23 20.78 -11.18
C ARG A 551 42.14 21.39 -10.14
N GLY A 552 42.94 22.35 -10.57
CA GLY A 552 43.88 23.11 -9.76
C GLY A 552 43.89 24.58 -10.18
N GLY A 553 44.59 25.39 -9.40
CA GLY A 553 44.66 26.84 -9.57
C GLY A 553 43.81 27.60 -8.57
N GLY A 554 44.47 28.41 -7.72
CA GLY A 554 43.81 29.23 -6.71
C GLY A 554 43.14 28.38 -5.62
N ASN A 555 41.83 28.56 -5.45
CA ASN A 555 41.04 27.84 -4.44
C ASN A 555 40.40 26.54 -4.96
N ASP A 556 40.63 26.17 -6.22
CA ASP A 556 40.01 24.99 -6.84
C ASP A 556 40.83 23.70 -6.68
N ASN A 557 41.99 23.75 -6.00
CA ASN A 557 42.89 22.62 -5.82
C ASN A 557 42.19 21.39 -5.20
N SER A 558 42.66 20.21 -5.60
CA SER A 558 42.09 18.93 -5.24
C SER A 558 43.14 17.86 -5.01
N LYS A 559 42.77 16.86 -4.20
CA LYS A 559 43.62 15.72 -3.89
C LYS A 559 42.81 14.44 -3.88
N VAL A 560 43.35 13.35 -4.43
CA VAL A 560 42.80 11.99 -4.30
C VAL A 560 43.94 10.98 -4.14
N SER A 561 43.75 9.89 -3.40
CA SER A 561 44.65 8.74 -3.45
C SER A 561 44.11 7.67 -4.40
N MET A 562 44.98 7.06 -5.20
CA MET A 562 44.59 6.01 -6.14
C MET A 562 45.41 4.73 -5.96
N THR A 563 44.76 3.61 -5.69
CA THR A 563 45.44 2.30 -5.51
C THR A 563 44.71 1.21 -6.28
N ASP A 564 45.38 0.48 -7.17
CA ASP A 564 44.75 -0.58 -7.98
C ASP A 564 43.52 -0.06 -8.75
N VAL A 565 43.75 0.95 -9.59
CA VAL A 565 42.69 1.61 -10.37
C VAL A 565 42.93 1.38 -11.86
N LYS A 566 41.87 1.03 -12.59
CA LYS A 566 41.91 0.95 -14.05
C LYS A 566 41.08 2.07 -14.64
N ILE A 567 41.68 2.87 -15.51
CA ILE A 567 40.98 3.90 -16.27
C ILE A 567 41.05 3.53 -17.75
N ALA A 568 39.91 3.24 -18.37
CA ALA A 568 39.90 2.75 -19.74
C ALA A 568 38.76 3.31 -20.59
N GLY A 569 38.98 3.36 -21.90
CA GLY A 569 37.99 3.82 -22.86
C GLY A 569 37.62 5.30 -22.69
N SER A 570 38.52 6.13 -22.17
CA SER A 570 38.21 7.56 -22.03
C SER A 570 38.00 8.21 -23.40
N GLY A 571 36.98 9.07 -23.50
CA GLY A 571 36.75 9.90 -24.67
C GLY A 571 37.84 10.96 -24.87
N GLY A 572 38.54 11.35 -23.81
CA GLY A 572 39.72 12.22 -23.86
C GLY A 572 40.90 11.57 -23.15
N PHE A 573 41.47 12.26 -22.17
CA PHE A 573 42.58 11.73 -21.38
C PHE A 573 42.11 10.68 -20.37
N GLY A 574 42.96 9.73 -19.99
CA GLY A 574 42.64 8.83 -18.88
C GLY A 574 42.47 9.61 -17.58
N LEU A 575 43.56 10.25 -17.17
CA LEU A 575 43.65 11.10 -15.98
C LEU A 575 44.20 12.48 -16.34
N SER A 576 43.60 13.52 -15.78
CA SER A 576 44.08 14.90 -15.91
C SER A 576 44.25 15.56 -14.54
N VAL A 577 45.42 16.15 -14.28
CA VAL A 577 45.77 16.75 -12.97
C VAL A 577 46.40 18.13 -13.16
N ASP A 578 45.66 19.17 -12.82
CA ASP A 578 46.12 20.55 -12.93
C ASP A 578 47.12 20.95 -11.83
N ASP A 579 47.86 22.03 -12.07
CA ASP A 579 48.82 22.59 -11.11
C ASP A 579 48.16 22.91 -9.75
N GLY A 580 48.84 22.55 -8.66
CA GLY A 580 48.32 22.66 -7.29
C GLY A 580 47.46 21.48 -6.83
N SER A 581 47.10 20.56 -7.72
CA SER A 581 46.37 19.32 -7.40
C SER A 581 47.26 18.09 -7.43
N SER A 582 46.81 17.01 -6.78
CA SER A 582 47.65 15.82 -6.61
C SER A 582 46.90 14.50 -6.55
N VAL A 583 47.51 13.46 -7.13
CA VAL A 583 47.14 12.06 -6.91
C VAL A 583 48.19 11.42 -6.01
N THR A 584 47.95 11.44 -4.69
CA THR A 584 48.91 10.97 -3.67
C THR A 584 48.22 10.40 -2.42
N PRO A 585 48.65 9.23 -1.91
CA PRO A 585 49.57 8.27 -2.53
C PRO A 585 48.98 7.65 -3.80
N CYS A 586 49.85 7.02 -4.59
CA CYS A 586 49.44 6.28 -5.77
C CYS A 586 50.20 4.96 -5.97
N SER A 587 49.50 3.89 -6.35
CA SER A 587 50.10 2.62 -6.80
C SER A 587 49.16 1.83 -7.72
N ASP A 588 49.72 1.08 -8.66
CA ASP A 588 48.97 0.15 -9.52
C ASP A 588 47.81 0.79 -10.31
N VAL A 589 48.03 2.00 -10.82
CA VAL A 589 47.09 2.65 -11.75
C VAL A 589 47.42 2.24 -13.18
N SER A 590 46.44 1.71 -13.89
CA SER A 590 46.56 1.25 -15.27
C SER A 590 45.64 1.99 -16.21
N PHE A 591 46.11 2.19 -17.43
CA PHE A 591 45.39 2.88 -18.49
C PHE A 591 45.24 1.98 -19.71
N GLN A 592 44.10 2.05 -20.38
CA GLN A 592 43.84 1.22 -21.55
C GLN A 592 42.86 1.90 -22.51
N ASP A 593 43.16 1.87 -23.81
CA ASP A 593 42.23 2.25 -24.89
C ASP A 593 41.60 3.65 -24.74
N ASN A 594 42.33 4.59 -24.12
CA ASN A 594 41.94 6.00 -24.04
C ASN A 594 42.13 6.69 -25.40
N THR A 595 41.23 7.61 -25.73
CA THR A 595 41.27 8.31 -27.03
C THR A 595 42.39 9.36 -27.08
N GLY A 596 42.61 10.06 -25.96
CA GLY A 596 43.76 10.93 -25.73
C GLY A 596 44.88 10.20 -24.99
N ASP A 597 45.86 10.97 -24.50
CA ASP A 597 46.94 10.40 -23.69
C ASP A 597 46.41 9.84 -22.36
N ASP A 598 47.11 8.84 -21.82
CA ASP A 598 46.73 8.21 -20.55
C ASP A 598 46.75 9.21 -19.38
N PHE A 599 47.71 10.12 -19.39
CA PHE A 599 47.88 11.16 -18.38
C PHE A 599 48.23 12.51 -19.02
N VAL A 600 47.63 13.59 -18.51
CA VAL A 600 48.01 14.97 -18.83
C VAL A 600 47.97 15.84 -17.58
N GLY A 601 48.83 16.83 -17.50
CA GLY A 601 48.76 17.84 -16.44
C GLY A 601 50.10 18.25 -15.88
N ASP A 602 50.07 19.31 -15.06
CA ASP A 602 51.24 19.90 -14.42
C ASP A 602 51.22 19.67 -12.89
N GLY A 603 50.18 19.01 -12.37
CA GLY A 603 50.05 18.64 -10.96
C GLY A 603 50.85 17.39 -10.58
N LEU A 604 50.82 17.06 -9.29
CA LEU A 604 51.62 15.96 -8.73
C LEU A 604 50.94 14.60 -8.98
N PHE A 605 51.62 13.72 -9.70
CA PHE A 605 51.18 12.35 -9.98
C PHE A 605 52.30 11.36 -9.62
N GLU A 606 52.20 10.70 -8.46
CA GLU A 606 53.27 9.85 -7.92
C GLU A 606 53.23 8.37 -8.39
N CYS A 607 52.41 8.05 -9.40
CA CYS A 607 52.29 6.67 -9.91
C CYS A 607 53.38 6.27 -10.92
N LEU A 608 54.26 7.21 -11.30
CA LEU A 608 55.30 7.05 -12.33
C LEU A 608 56.72 7.20 -11.76
#